data_AF-A0A2I0X677-F1
#
_entry.id   AF-A0A2I0X677-F1
#
_cell.length_a   1.000
_cell.length_b   1.000
_cell.length_c   1.000
_cell.angle_alpha   90.00
_cell.angle_beta   90.00
_cell.angle_gamma   90.00
#
_symmetry.space_group_name_H-M   'P 1'
#
loop_
_entity.id
_entity.type
_entity.pdbx_description
1 polymer ?
#
loop_
_entity_poly.entity_id
_entity_poly.type
_entity_poly.pdbx_seq_one_letter_code
_entity_poly.pdbx_strand_id
1 'polypeptide(L)'
;MLRLRSSLLIQFVHILLLPFAHPLPNPNSSHPYPESVAGGVLRHIELSRRRALSSQLQCLTGNPIDDCWRCSTTDWRSDRQRLADCGIGFGRDALGGKGGRIYVVTDSSDHDPVNPTPGTLRHAAIQDDPLWIVFSADMNIRLAEELLVNSFKTLDGRGADVHISGGACITLQYVSNVIIHNLHIHDCVPAGNANVRSSPTHTGFRSRSDGDGISIFGARKIWIDHCSLSNCADGLIDAIMGSTGITISNNYFSRHNEVMLLGHSDNYSPDLGMQVTIAFNRFGEKLIQRMPRCRLGYFHIVNNDFTEWEMYAIGGSGNPTVNSQGNRYIAPPDPNAKEVTKRVDSDDKDWSGWNWRSEGDIMVNGAFFIPSGDGLETIYSKASSVSPKPVGLIDQLTLNAGVLGGSRDNGGQSGGNGGANYGGGGGDGGGGDGGGGGVAMGGRGSGLTGYLAMAFGSGVAPPISQPGPFLYLPIIFLFFLQL
;
A
#
# COMPACT_ATOMS: atom_id res chain seq x y z
N MET A 1 -62.55 46.32 -13.35
CA MET A 1 -61.61 46.13 -14.47
C MET A 1 -60.22 46.63 -14.04
N LEU A 2 -59.17 45.87 -14.35
CA LEU A 2 -57.72 46.13 -14.23
C LEU A 2 -57.17 46.42 -12.81
N ARG A 3 -56.78 45.43 -12.01
CA ARG A 3 -55.49 44.68 -11.97
C ARG A 3 -54.21 45.55 -11.89
N LEU A 4 -53.65 45.57 -10.68
CA LEU A 4 -52.27 45.93 -10.30
C LEU A 4 -51.23 45.28 -11.22
N ARG A 5 -50.24 46.06 -11.65
CA ARG A 5 -48.85 45.60 -11.84
C ARG A 5 -47.87 46.73 -11.54
N SER A 6 -47.10 46.53 -10.47
CA SER A 6 -45.92 47.30 -10.11
C SER A 6 -44.76 46.85 -11.02
N SER A 7 -44.16 47.79 -11.76
CA SER A 7 -42.95 47.55 -12.54
C SER A 7 -41.73 47.75 -11.64
N LEU A 8 -41.10 46.65 -11.22
CA LEU A 8 -39.75 46.67 -10.64
C LEU A 8 -38.75 46.32 -11.75
N LEU A 9 -37.82 47.23 -11.99
CA LEU A 9 -36.72 47.12 -12.95
C LEU A 9 -35.80 45.95 -12.52
N ILE A 10 -35.77 44.86 -13.27
CA ILE A 10 -34.78 43.78 -13.09
C ILE A 10 -33.65 44.04 -14.10
N GLN A 11 -32.48 44.42 -13.61
CA GLN A 11 -31.22 44.32 -14.36
C GLN A 11 -30.93 42.84 -14.61
N PHE A 12 -31.08 42.40 -15.86
CA PHE A 12 -30.55 41.12 -16.32
C PHE A 12 -29.03 41.27 -16.50
N VAL A 13 -28.26 40.84 -15.51
CA VAL A 13 -26.85 40.49 -15.71
C VAL A 13 -26.83 39.11 -16.34
N HIS A 14 -26.51 39.05 -17.64
CA HIS A 14 -26.14 37.79 -18.30
C HIS A 14 -24.79 37.32 -17.74
N ILE A 15 -24.81 36.51 -16.69
CA ILE A 15 -23.66 35.70 -16.30
C ILE A 15 -23.64 34.52 -17.27
N LEU A 16 -22.82 34.62 -18.31
CA LEU A 16 -22.34 33.45 -19.04
C LEU A 16 -21.61 32.55 -18.02
N LEU A 17 -22.24 31.43 -17.65
CA LEU A 17 -21.57 30.32 -17.00
C LEU A 17 -20.65 29.66 -18.03
N LEU A 18 -19.44 30.20 -18.15
CA LEU A 18 -18.32 29.46 -18.73
C LEU A 18 -18.05 28.24 -17.83
N PRO A 19 -17.84 27.04 -18.38
CA PRO A 19 -17.33 25.94 -17.58
C PRO A 19 -15.92 26.34 -17.16
N PHE A 20 -15.72 26.53 -15.85
CA PHE A 20 -14.37 26.57 -15.29
C PHE A 20 -13.76 25.17 -15.47
N ALA A 21 -13.17 24.93 -16.63
CA ALA A 21 -12.15 23.92 -16.78
C ALA A 21 -10.96 24.37 -15.92
N HIS A 22 -10.89 23.88 -14.68
CA HIS A 22 -9.66 23.97 -13.92
C HIS A 22 -8.59 23.19 -14.71
N PRO A 23 -7.46 23.81 -15.07
CA PRO A 23 -6.36 23.08 -15.66
C PRO A 23 -5.97 21.95 -14.70
N LEU A 24 -5.92 20.72 -15.19
CA LEU A 24 -5.27 19.63 -14.48
C LEU A 24 -3.85 20.10 -14.13
N PRO A 25 -3.41 19.96 -12.87
CA PRO A 25 -2.03 20.28 -12.52
C PRO A 25 -1.11 19.35 -13.32
N ASN A 26 -0.09 19.96 -13.92
CA ASN A 26 0.97 19.35 -14.70
C ASN A 26 1.49 18.04 -14.03
N PRO A 27 1.67 16.91 -14.76
CA PRO A 27 2.12 15.63 -14.19
C PRO A 27 3.56 15.62 -13.64
N ASN A 28 4.23 16.77 -13.58
CA ASN A 28 5.56 16.97 -13.00
C ASN A 28 5.55 17.53 -11.56
N SER A 29 4.44 17.45 -10.82
CA SER A 29 4.45 17.81 -9.39
C SER A 29 4.83 16.62 -8.51
N SER A 30 6.07 16.16 -8.65
CA SER A 30 6.78 15.67 -7.46
C SER A 30 6.74 16.79 -6.42
N HIS A 31 6.48 16.46 -5.14
CA HIS A 31 6.46 17.48 -4.10
C HIS A 31 7.82 18.21 -4.13
N PRO A 32 7.89 19.51 -4.47
CA PRO A 32 9.15 20.14 -4.88
C PRO A 32 10.16 20.31 -3.74
N TYR A 33 9.78 19.95 -2.51
CA TYR A 33 10.59 20.13 -1.32
C TYR A 33 10.35 18.99 -0.30
N PRO A 34 11.18 17.92 -0.28
CA PRO A 34 11.22 16.96 0.83
C PRO A 34 11.45 17.63 2.20
N GLU A 35 11.96 18.87 2.24
CA GLU A 35 12.13 19.67 3.46
C GLU A 35 10.82 19.95 4.22
N SER A 36 9.69 20.11 3.52
CA SER A 36 8.39 20.34 4.15
C SER A 36 7.84 19.08 4.85
N VAL A 37 8.22 17.90 4.35
CA VAL A 37 7.86 16.60 4.93
C VAL A 37 8.65 16.38 6.23
N ALA A 38 9.95 16.68 6.22
CA ALA A 38 10.84 16.59 7.39
C ALA A 38 10.49 17.60 8.50
N GLY A 39 10.15 18.84 8.15
CA GLY A 39 9.70 19.85 9.12
C GLY A 39 8.41 19.48 9.84
N GLY A 40 7.49 18.79 9.16
CA GLY A 40 6.27 18.23 9.76
C GLY A 40 6.55 17.09 10.75
N VAL A 41 7.51 16.21 10.44
CA VAL A 41 7.87 15.04 11.28
C VAL A 41 8.47 15.48 12.62
N LEU A 42 9.42 16.43 12.61
CA LEU A 42 10.05 16.93 13.84
C LEU A 42 9.03 17.60 14.77
N ARG A 43 8.09 18.37 14.21
CA ARG A 43 7.01 19.02 14.97
C ARG A 43 6.04 18.00 15.59
N HIS A 44 5.74 16.90 14.89
CA HIS A 44 4.86 15.85 15.41
C HIS A 44 5.54 15.04 16.54
N ILE A 45 6.83 14.69 16.38
CA ILE A 45 7.62 14.03 17.42
C ILE A 45 7.65 14.88 18.70
N GLU A 46 7.80 16.19 18.58
CA GLU A 46 7.83 17.08 19.74
C GLU A 46 6.46 17.23 20.41
N LEU A 47 5.36 17.18 19.64
CA LEU A 47 4.00 17.14 20.18
C LEU A 47 3.68 15.81 20.88
N SER A 48 4.13 14.68 20.33
CA SER A 48 4.02 13.36 20.96
C SER A 48 4.83 13.29 22.26
N ARG A 49 6.04 13.87 22.28
CA ARG A 49 6.90 13.90 23.47
C ARG A 49 6.35 14.79 24.58
N ARG A 50 5.69 15.91 24.25
CA ARG A 50 5.07 16.82 25.24
C ARG A 50 3.80 16.25 25.88
N ARG A 51 3.11 15.29 25.24
CA ARG A 51 1.94 14.60 25.82
C ARG A 51 2.30 13.47 26.79
N ALA A 52 3.55 12.99 26.76
CA ALA A 52 4.03 11.78 27.43
C ALA A 52 4.45 11.90 28.92
N LEU A 53 4.18 13.02 29.60
CA LEU A 53 4.61 13.21 30.98
C LEU A 53 3.46 13.11 31.98
N SER A 54 3.37 11.91 32.55
CA SER A 54 2.69 11.46 33.78
C SER A 54 1.69 10.34 33.46
N SER A 55 1.98 9.13 33.96
CA SER A 55 1.28 7.83 33.78
C SER A 55 1.41 7.07 32.45
N GLN A 56 1.93 7.66 31.36
CA GLN A 56 1.99 7.00 30.03
C GLN A 56 3.18 6.05 29.79
N LEU A 57 4.20 6.06 30.65
CA LEU A 57 5.42 5.24 30.46
C LEU A 57 5.19 3.71 30.52
N GLN A 58 4.07 3.22 31.05
CA GLN A 58 3.81 1.79 31.19
C GLN A 58 3.20 1.11 29.94
N CYS A 59 2.62 1.88 29.01
CA CYS A 59 2.00 1.33 27.81
C CYS A 59 2.93 1.34 26.59
N LEU A 60 3.89 2.28 26.55
CA LEU A 60 4.71 2.53 25.36
C LEU A 60 5.55 1.31 24.96
N THR A 61 5.35 0.86 23.73
CA THR A 61 6.11 -0.19 23.06
C THR A 61 7.31 0.37 22.30
N GLY A 62 7.39 1.69 22.13
CA GLY A 62 8.39 2.34 21.29
C GLY A 62 8.01 2.37 19.80
N ASN A 63 6.97 1.63 19.39
CA ASN A 63 6.36 1.73 18.07
C ASN A 63 5.46 2.98 18.03
N PRO A 64 5.83 4.02 17.26
CA PRO A 64 5.14 5.31 17.31
C PRO A 64 3.70 5.27 16.76
N ILE A 65 3.37 4.29 15.91
CA ILE A 65 2.01 4.11 15.38
C ILE A 65 1.12 3.57 16.51
N ASP A 66 1.50 2.42 17.06
CA ASP A 66 0.75 1.74 18.12
C ASP A 66 0.62 2.62 19.36
N ASP A 67 1.73 3.21 19.80
CA ASP A 67 1.79 4.04 20.99
C ASP A 67 0.86 5.26 20.88
N CYS A 68 0.65 5.79 19.67
CA CYS A 68 -0.19 6.97 19.45
C CYS A 68 -1.68 6.74 19.77
N TRP A 69 -2.24 5.56 19.44
CA TRP A 69 -3.66 5.28 19.67
C TRP A 69 -3.91 4.25 20.77
N ARG A 70 -3.03 3.25 20.96
CA ARG A 70 -3.18 2.21 21.99
C ARG A 70 -2.88 2.71 23.39
N CYS A 71 -1.92 3.63 23.52
CA CYS A 71 -1.56 4.25 24.79
C CYS A 71 -2.30 5.55 25.07
N SER A 72 -3.38 5.79 24.32
CA SER A 72 -4.30 6.87 24.60
C SER A 72 -5.02 6.67 25.93
N THR A 73 -5.44 7.77 26.56
CA THR A 73 -6.23 7.72 27.81
C THR A 73 -7.68 7.28 27.59
N THR A 74 -8.14 7.18 26.34
CA THR A 74 -9.48 6.70 25.99
C THR A 74 -9.41 5.31 25.37
N ASP A 75 -10.33 4.41 25.74
CA ASP A 75 -10.45 3.11 25.08
C ASP A 75 -10.70 3.29 23.58
N TRP A 76 -9.96 2.57 22.75
CA TRP A 76 -10.01 2.67 21.30
C TRP A 76 -11.42 2.38 20.76
N ARG A 77 -12.24 1.59 21.47
CA ARG A 77 -13.63 1.33 21.10
C ARG A 77 -14.50 2.58 21.14
N SER A 78 -14.21 3.47 22.08
CA SER A 78 -14.92 4.75 22.27
C SER A 78 -14.42 5.86 21.35
N ASP A 79 -13.22 5.70 20.78
CA ASP A 79 -12.58 6.68 19.90
C ASP A 79 -11.85 5.96 18.74
N ARG A 80 -12.60 5.16 17.97
CA ARG A 80 -12.04 4.31 16.91
C ARG A 80 -11.27 5.10 15.87
N GLN A 81 -11.79 6.28 15.53
CA GLN A 81 -11.27 7.11 14.45
C GLN A 81 -9.96 7.83 14.81
N ARG A 82 -9.55 7.87 16.09
CA ARG A 82 -8.22 8.36 16.52
C ARG A 82 -7.08 7.63 15.80
N LEU A 83 -7.27 6.37 15.40
CA LEU A 83 -6.28 5.63 14.61
C LEU A 83 -5.78 6.43 13.40
N ALA A 84 -6.67 7.14 12.69
CA ALA A 84 -6.31 7.90 11.50
C ALA A 84 -5.42 9.12 11.77
N ASP A 85 -5.18 9.51 13.03
CA ASP A 85 -4.19 10.53 13.40
C ASP A 85 -2.79 9.97 13.63
N CYS A 86 -2.63 8.64 13.62
CA CYS A 86 -1.41 7.95 14.00
C CYS A 86 -0.60 7.43 12.81
N GLY A 87 -1.04 7.70 11.58
CA GLY A 87 -0.30 7.38 10.37
C GLY A 87 1.06 8.09 10.34
N ILE A 88 2.08 7.39 9.86
CA ILE A 88 3.44 7.93 9.67
C ILE A 88 3.87 7.79 8.21
N GLY A 89 5.10 8.19 7.92
CA GLY A 89 5.69 7.95 6.60
C GLY A 89 5.00 8.75 5.49
N PHE A 90 5.11 8.25 4.27
CA PHE A 90 4.48 8.88 3.09
C PHE A 90 2.96 8.74 3.07
N GLY A 91 2.40 7.76 3.80
CA GLY A 91 0.96 7.50 3.93
C GLY A 91 0.30 8.22 5.10
N ARG A 92 1.02 9.02 5.88
CA ARG A 92 0.51 9.71 7.09
C ARG A 92 -0.74 10.56 6.88
N ASP A 93 -0.95 11.05 5.66
CA ASP A 93 -2.10 11.89 5.30
C ASP A 93 -3.34 11.06 4.90
N ALA A 94 -3.27 9.72 4.97
CA ALA A 94 -4.40 8.83 4.74
C ALA A 94 -5.37 8.89 5.93
N LEU A 95 -6.38 9.76 5.84
CA LEU A 95 -7.38 9.91 6.90
C LEU A 95 -8.50 8.86 6.85
N GLY A 96 -8.52 8.03 5.80
CA GLY A 96 -9.55 7.02 5.59
C GLY A 96 -10.96 7.63 5.64
N GLY A 97 -11.85 6.98 6.40
CA GLY A 97 -13.22 7.42 6.66
C GLY A 97 -13.39 8.34 7.88
N LYS A 98 -12.32 8.94 8.41
CA LYS A 98 -12.39 9.82 9.59
C LYS A 98 -13.37 10.99 9.36
N GLY A 99 -14.18 11.29 10.37
CA GLY A 99 -15.27 12.28 10.31
C GLY A 99 -16.54 11.74 9.64
N GLY A 100 -16.44 10.59 8.95
CA GLY A 100 -17.57 9.85 8.42
C GLY A 100 -18.33 9.10 9.51
N ARG A 101 -19.54 8.66 9.16
CA ARG A 101 -20.34 7.79 10.02
C ARG A 101 -19.73 6.40 10.10
N ILE A 102 -19.94 5.72 11.23
CA ILE A 102 -19.60 4.30 11.35
C ILE A 102 -20.63 3.49 10.57
N TYR A 103 -20.15 2.62 9.69
CA TYR A 103 -20.96 1.62 9.02
C TYR A 103 -20.60 0.24 9.59
N VAL A 104 -21.60 -0.50 10.06
CA VAL A 104 -21.39 -1.83 10.62
C VAL A 104 -21.77 -2.88 9.58
N VAL A 105 -20.79 -3.69 9.17
CA VAL A 105 -21.03 -4.88 8.37
C VAL A 105 -21.67 -5.94 9.26
N THR A 106 -22.83 -6.42 8.83
CA THR A 106 -23.65 -7.43 9.52
C THR A 106 -23.89 -8.68 8.68
N ASP A 107 -23.49 -8.64 7.41
CA ASP A 107 -23.66 -9.72 6.45
C ASP A 107 -22.33 -9.94 5.70
N SER A 108 -21.79 -11.15 5.80
CA SER A 108 -20.54 -11.54 5.16
C SER A 108 -20.71 -12.02 3.71
N SER A 109 -21.94 -12.02 3.18
CA SER A 109 -22.24 -12.45 1.83
C SER A 109 -21.81 -11.43 0.76
N ASP A 110 -21.55 -11.93 -0.45
CA ASP A 110 -21.24 -11.13 -1.64
C ASP A 110 -21.88 -11.74 -2.90
N HIS A 111 -23.18 -12.01 -2.83
CA HIS A 111 -23.91 -12.76 -3.87
C HIS A 111 -24.11 -12.00 -5.20
N ASP A 112 -24.19 -10.67 -5.14
CA ASP A 112 -24.40 -9.82 -6.31
C ASP A 112 -23.36 -8.67 -6.32
N PRO A 113 -22.29 -8.78 -7.13
CA PRO A 113 -21.26 -7.75 -7.25
C PRO A 113 -21.77 -6.49 -7.97
N VAL A 114 -22.94 -6.55 -8.61
CA VAL A 114 -23.59 -5.43 -9.29
C VAL A 114 -24.61 -4.73 -8.38
N ASN A 115 -25.30 -5.43 -7.49
CA ASN A 115 -26.29 -4.84 -6.58
C ASN A 115 -26.07 -5.29 -5.14
N PRO A 116 -25.01 -4.79 -4.48
CA PRO A 116 -24.68 -5.22 -3.13
C PRO A 116 -25.76 -4.81 -2.12
N THR A 117 -26.13 -5.72 -1.24
CA THR A 117 -27.19 -5.51 -0.25
C THR A 117 -26.67 -4.67 0.92
N PRO A 118 -27.44 -3.67 1.43
CA PRO A 118 -27.09 -2.97 2.67
C PRO A 118 -26.83 -3.94 3.83
N GLY A 119 -25.81 -3.66 4.63
CA GLY A 119 -25.26 -4.57 5.64
C GLY A 119 -24.03 -5.35 5.19
N THR A 120 -23.78 -5.47 3.88
CA THR A 120 -22.57 -6.13 3.34
C THR A 120 -21.36 -5.20 3.29
N LEU A 121 -20.16 -5.78 3.21
CA LEU A 121 -18.90 -5.06 2.99
C LEU A 121 -18.88 -4.35 1.64
N ARG A 122 -19.32 -5.02 0.55
CA ARG A 122 -19.34 -4.42 -0.79
C ARG A 122 -20.23 -3.19 -0.85
N HIS A 123 -21.41 -3.24 -0.24
CA HIS A 123 -22.29 -2.08 -0.19
C HIS A 123 -21.61 -0.90 0.52
N ALA A 124 -20.93 -1.14 1.65
CA ALA A 124 -20.22 -0.10 2.39
C ALA A 124 -19.05 0.52 1.60
N ALA A 125 -18.23 -0.33 0.98
CA ALA A 125 -16.98 0.07 0.34
C ALA A 125 -17.18 1.05 -0.82
N ILE A 126 -18.29 0.95 -1.55
CA ILE A 126 -18.55 1.74 -2.75
C ILE A 126 -19.20 3.09 -2.47
N GLN A 127 -19.71 3.35 -1.26
CA GLN A 127 -20.47 4.59 -0.98
C GLN A 127 -19.65 5.85 -1.25
N ASP A 128 -20.31 6.94 -1.63
CA ASP A 128 -19.63 8.21 -1.92
C ASP A 128 -19.17 8.92 -0.63
N ASP A 129 -19.99 8.85 0.43
CA ASP A 129 -19.69 9.46 1.71
C ASP A 129 -18.46 8.82 2.39
N PRO A 130 -17.68 9.58 3.18
CA PRO A 130 -16.68 9.00 4.06
C PRO A 130 -17.30 7.99 5.03
N LEU A 131 -16.72 6.79 5.12
CA LEU A 131 -17.21 5.73 6.02
C LEU A 131 -16.10 5.06 6.80
N TRP A 132 -16.31 4.95 8.11
CA TRP A 132 -15.53 4.08 8.99
C TRP A 132 -16.24 2.73 9.10
N ILE A 133 -15.78 1.75 8.34
CA ILE A 133 -16.43 0.45 8.18
C ILE A 133 -15.88 -0.52 9.23
N VAL A 134 -16.75 -1.04 10.08
CA VAL A 134 -16.44 -2.01 11.14
C VAL A 134 -17.28 -3.27 10.97
N PHE A 135 -16.96 -4.32 11.72
CA PHE A 135 -17.63 -5.62 11.63
C PHE A 135 -18.33 -5.93 12.95
N SER A 136 -19.56 -6.46 12.87
CA SER A 136 -20.40 -6.75 14.05
C SER A 136 -20.00 -8.03 14.79
N ALA A 137 -19.31 -8.95 14.12
CA ALA A 137 -18.85 -10.24 14.62
C ALA A 137 -17.70 -10.74 13.75
N ASP A 138 -17.13 -11.88 14.13
CA ASP A 138 -16.16 -12.60 13.31
C ASP A 138 -16.79 -12.98 11.96
N MET A 139 -16.05 -12.82 10.87
CA MET A 139 -16.56 -13.01 9.52
C MET A 139 -15.53 -13.64 8.59
N ASN A 140 -15.97 -14.63 7.82
CA ASN A 140 -15.28 -15.12 6.64
C ASN A 140 -16.00 -14.57 5.40
N ILE A 141 -15.42 -13.55 4.77
CA ILE A 141 -15.97 -12.86 3.61
C ILE A 141 -15.29 -13.39 2.36
N ARG A 142 -16.06 -14.12 1.54
CA ARG A 142 -15.61 -14.60 0.23
C ARG A 142 -16.19 -13.71 -0.85
N LEU A 143 -15.38 -12.82 -1.40
CA LEU A 143 -15.80 -11.91 -2.46
C LEU A 143 -15.92 -12.66 -3.79
N ALA A 144 -17.04 -12.47 -4.48
CA ALA A 144 -17.28 -13.10 -5.78
C ALA A 144 -16.41 -12.47 -6.88
N GLU A 145 -16.20 -11.15 -6.78
CA GLU A 145 -15.44 -10.32 -7.70
C GLU A 145 -14.58 -9.33 -6.92
N GLU A 146 -13.62 -8.65 -7.55
CA GLU A 146 -12.78 -7.65 -6.86
C GLU A 146 -13.64 -6.65 -6.06
N LEU A 147 -13.27 -6.39 -4.81
CA LEU A 147 -13.89 -5.36 -3.98
C LEU A 147 -13.27 -4.01 -4.33
N LEU A 148 -13.95 -3.25 -5.18
CA LEU A 148 -13.61 -1.86 -5.45
C LEU A 148 -13.96 -1.02 -4.22
N VAL A 149 -12.95 -0.41 -3.61
CA VAL A 149 -13.11 0.48 -2.46
C VAL A 149 -13.03 1.93 -2.93
N ASN A 150 -14.06 2.73 -2.66
CA ASN A 150 -14.11 4.14 -3.03
C ASN A 150 -13.19 4.97 -2.12
N SER A 151 -12.98 6.25 -2.45
CA SER A 151 -12.19 7.18 -1.62
C SER A 151 -12.82 7.39 -0.24
N PHE A 152 -12.01 7.83 0.72
CA PHE A 152 -12.43 8.16 2.10
C PHE A 152 -13.06 6.98 2.84
N LYS A 153 -12.38 5.84 2.82
CA LYS A 153 -12.83 4.62 3.49
C LYS A 153 -11.80 4.14 4.50
N THR A 154 -12.28 3.71 5.65
CA THR A 154 -11.50 2.87 6.55
C THR A 154 -12.17 1.51 6.63
N LEU A 155 -11.45 0.44 6.34
CA LEU A 155 -11.83 -0.92 6.72
C LEU A 155 -11.13 -1.23 8.04
N ASP A 156 -11.87 -1.33 9.14
CA ASP A 156 -11.35 -1.52 10.50
C ASP A 156 -11.87 -2.83 11.09
N GLY A 157 -11.04 -3.87 11.05
CA GLY A 157 -11.36 -5.18 11.62
C GLY A 157 -11.23 -5.26 13.14
N ARG A 158 -10.83 -4.19 13.86
CA ARG A 158 -10.62 -4.31 15.30
C ARG A 158 -11.91 -4.67 16.04
N GLY A 159 -11.79 -5.71 16.87
CA GLY A 159 -12.86 -6.23 17.72
C GLY A 159 -13.62 -7.41 17.10
N ALA A 160 -13.21 -7.89 15.94
CA ALA A 160 -13.70 -9.09 15.29
C ALA A 160 -12.55 -9.81 14.56
N ASP A 161 -12.68 -11.11 14.37
CA ASP A 161 -11.80 -11.90 13.52
C ASP A 161 -12.34 -11.91 12.09
N VAL A 162 -11.73 -11.12 11.20
CA VAL A 162 -12.26 -10.84 9.85
C VAL A 162 -11.29 -11.32 8.78
N HIS A 163 -11.72 -12.33 8.06
CA HIS A 163 -11.01 -12.90 6.92
C HIS A 163 -11.67 -12.47 5.62
N ILE A 164 -10.86 -11.93 4.70
CA ILE A 164 -11.21 -11.77 3.29
C ILE A 164 -10.41 -12.84 2.54
N SER A 165 -11.10 -13.91 2.11
CA SER A 165 -10.41 -15.11 1.62
C SER A 165 -11.21 -16.01 0.69
N GLY A 166 -10.52 -16.82 -0.10
CA GLY A 166 -11.10 -17.90 -0.93
C GLY A 166 -11.87 -17.41 -2.16
N GLY A 167 -11.75 -16.13 -2.50
CA GLY A 167 -12.38 -15.45 -3.62
C GLY A 167 -11.47 -14.36 -4.17
N ALA A 168 -12.04 -13.37 -4.86
CA ALA A 168 -11.30 -12.15 -5.17
C ALA A 168 -10.98 -11.39 -3.87
N CYS A 169 -10.16 -10.34 -3.98
CA CYS A 169 -9.80 -9.50 -2.84
C CYS A 169 -9.91 -8.01 -3.17
N ILE A 170 -9.06 -7.16 -2.59
CA ILE A 170 -9.30 -5.72 -2.49
C ILE A 170 -8.61 -4.97 -3.63
N THR A 171 -9.34 -4.06 -4.28
CA THR A 171 -8.78 -3.22 -5.35
C THR A 171 -9.04 -1.74 -5.06
N LEU A 172 -7.96 -0.97 -4.93
CA LEU A 172 -7.93 0.48 -4.73
C LEU A 172 -7.56 1.16 -6.05
N GLN A 173 -8.56 1.42 -6.90
CA GLN A 173 -8.33 1.94 -8.24
C GLN A 173 -8.73 3.41 -8.38
N TYR A 174 -7.76 4.28 -8.66
CA TYR A 174 -7.93 5.73 -8.85
C TYR A 174 -8.60 6.46 -7.67
N VAL A 175 -8.36 5.96 -6.45
CA VAL A 175 -8.94 6.49 -5.21
C VAL A 175 -7.90 7.18 -4.33
N SER A 176 -8.37 7.88 -3.31
CA SER A 176 -7.52 8.53 -2.31
C SER A 176 -8.08 8.43 -0.90
N ASN A 177 -7.20 8.48 0.10
CA ASN A 177 -7.55 8.44 1.53
C ASN A 177 -8.25 7.12 1.89
N VAL A 178 -7.50 6.03 1.86
CA VAL A 178 -7.99 4.71 2.27
C VAL A 178 -7.10 4.15 3.37
N ILE A 179 -7.73 3.63 4.43
CA ILE A 179 -7.07 2.86 5.49
C ILE A 179 -7.61 1.43 5.43
N ILE A 180 -6.73 0.45 5.36
CA ILE A 180 -7.06 -0.98 5.52
C ILE A 180 -6.36 -1.42 6.80
N HIS A 181 -7.13 -1.77 7.81
CA HIS A 181 -6.60 -2.03 9.14
C HIS A 181 -7.19 -3.28 9.80
N ASN A 182 -6.31 -4.12 10.36
CA ASN A 182 -6.68 -5.25 11.20
C ASN A 182 -7.50 -6.34 10.49
N LEU A 183 -7.09 -6.77 9.28
CA LEU A 183 -7.77 -7.81 8.50
C LEU A 183 -6.83 -8.98 8.19
N HIS A 184 -7.37 -10.20 8.15
CA HIS A 184 -6.75 -11.34 7.50
C HIS A 184 -7.10 -11.32 6.01
N ILE A 185 -6.11 -11.35 5.13
CA ILE A 185 -6.28 -11.33 3.68
C ILE A 185 -5.44 -12.46 3.09
N HIS A 186 -6.09 -13.53 2.63
CA HIS A 186 -5.37 -14.72 2.18
C HIS A 186 -6.18 -15.57 1.22
N ASP A 187 -5.51 -16.50 0.53
CA ASP A 187 -6.15 -17.41 -0.42
C ASP A 187 -6.98 -16.65 -1.49
N CYS A 188 -6.51 -15.46 -1.86
CA CYS A 188 -7.09 -14.67 -2.94
C CYS A 188 -6.86 -15.37 -4.27
N VAL A 189 -7.88 -15.41 -5.12
CA VAL A 189 -7.86 -16.09 -6.42
C VAL A 189 -8.35 -15.16 -7.53
N PRO A 190 -7.91 -15.38 -8.79
CA PRO A 190 -8.43 -14.67 -9.95
C PRO A 190 -9.96 -14.72 -10.02
N ALA A 191 -10.60 -13.56 -10.21
CA ALA A 191 -12.02 -13.42 -10.53
C ALA A 191 -12.19 -12.39 -11.65
N GLY A 192 -13.37 -12.27 -12.24
CA GLY A 192 -13.63 -11.28 -13.28
C GLY A 192 -14.37 -11.85 -14.48
N ASN A 193 -14.29 -11.12 -15.58
CA ASN A 193 -15.19 -11.26 -16.73
C ASN A 193 -16.66 -11.04 -16.32
N ALA A 194 -16.88 -10.11 -15.39
CA ALA A 194 -18.16 -9.80 -14.79
C ALA A 194 -18.35 -8.28 -14.69
N ASN A 195 -19.61 -7.85 -14.60
CA ASN A 195 -19.92 -6.49 -14.22
C ASN A 195 -19.76 -6.33 -12.70
N VAL A 196 -19.09 -5.27 -12.28
CA VAL A 196 -18.84 -4.97 -10.87
C VAL A 196 -19.21 -3.51 -10.60
N ARG A 197 -19.95 -3.28 -9.51
CA ARG A 197 -20.28 -1.94 -9.04
C ARG A 197 -19.07 -1.29 -8.36
N SER A 198 -18.72 -0.07 -8.77
CA SER A 198 -17.59 0.69 -8.22
C SER A 198 -18.03 1.93 -7.42
N SER A 199 -19.27 2.39 -7.62
CA SER A 199 -19.89 3.49 -6.87
C SER A 199 -21.42 3.28 -6.83
N PRO A 200 -22.20 4.08 -6.07
CA PRO A 200 -23.65 3.94 -6.05
C PRO A 200 -24.30 4.08 -7.44
N THR A 201 -23.63 4.79 -8.35
CA THR A 201 -24.16 5.13 -9.68
C THR A 201 -23.42 4.46 -10.84
N HIS A 202 -22.27 3.82 -10.59
CA HIS A 202 -21.44 3.24 -11.66
C HIS A 202 -21.21 1.74 -11.48
N THR A 203 -21.46 1.01 -12.58
CA THR A 203 -21.10 -0.39 -12.77
C THR A 203 -20.30 -0.49 -14.06
N GLY A 204 -19.21 -1.25 -14.04
CA GLY A 204 -18.37 -1.48 -15.22
C GLY A 204 -17.96 -2.94 -15.35
N PHE A 205 -17.63 -3.35 -16.57
CA PHE A 205 -17.06 -4.67 -16.83
C PHE A 205 -15.62 -4.74 -16.29
N ARG A 206 -15.32 -5.78 -15.53
CA ARG A 206 -13.98 -6.11 -15.05
C ARG A 206 -13.46 -7.33 -15.82
N SER A 207 -12.28 -7.21 -16.42
CA SER A 207 -11.54 -8.37 -16.89
C SER A 207 -11.08 -9.22 -15.71
N ARG A 208 -10.56 -10.41 -16.01
CA ARG A 208 -9.98 -11.28 -14.99
C ARG A 208 -8.83 -10.57 -14.25
N SER A 209 -8.89 -10.57 -12.92
CA SER A 209 -7.83 -10.13 -12.03
C SER A 209 -6.78 -11.22 -11.82
N ASP A 210 -5.60 -10.82 -11.36
CA ASP A 210 -4.47 -11.74 -11.14
C ASP A 210 -4.62 -12.54 -9.82
N GLY A 211 -5.43 -12.04 -8.89
CA GLY A 211 -5.68 -12.67 -7.60
C GLY A 211 -4.77 -12.17 -6.48
N ASP A 212 -4.39 -10.89 -6.52
CA ASP A 212 -3.64 -10.25 -5.45
C ASP A 212 -4.46 -10.12 -4.15
N GLY A 213 -3.77 -9.96 -3.02
CA GLY A 213 -4.40 -9.56 -1.75
C GLY A 213 -4.98 -8.14 -1.79
N ILE A 214 -4.11 -7.17 -2.07
CA ILE A 214 -4.49 -5.76 -2.19
C ILE A 214 -3.81 -5.17 -3.44
N SER A 215 -4.60 -4.85 -4.47
CA SER A 215 -4.13 -4.14 -5.66
C SER A 215 -4.37 -2.64 -5.53
N ILE A 216 -3.33 -1.83 -5.73
CA ILE A 216 -3.34 -0.36 -5.62
C ILE A 216 -2.95 0.22 -6.97
N PHE A 217 -3.90 0.88 -7.62
CA PHE A 217 -3.77 1.30 -9.02
C PHE A 217 -4.06 2.79 -9.16
N GLY A 218 -3.03 3.60 -9.43
CA GLY A 218 -3.16 5.05 -9.55
C GLY A 218 -3.79 5.73 -8.33
N ALA A 219 -3.60 5.14 -7.14
CA ALA A 219 -4.21 5.61 -5.90
C ALA A 219 -3.19 6.34 -5.02
N ARG A 220 -3.69 7.19 -4.11
CA ARG A 220 -2.81 7.98 -3.22
C ARG A 220 -3.31 8.11 -1.80
N LYS A 221 -2.41 8.40 -0.85
CA LYS A 221 -2.76 8.51 0.58
C LYS A 221 -3.41 7.22 1.06
N ILE A 222 -2.63 6.15 1.04
CA ILE A 222 -3.05 4.80 1.39
C ILE A 222 -2.27 4.34 2.63
N TRP A 223 -2.97 3.72 3.57
CA TRP A 223 -2.35 3.14 4.75
C TRP A 223 -2.87 1.72 4.98
N ILE A 224 -1.96 0.75 4.95
CA ILE A 224 -2.24 -0.67 5.20
C ILE A 224 -1.54 -1.04 6.50
N ASP A 225 -2.31 -1.31 7.54
CA ASP A 225 -1.81 -1.40 8.91
C ASP A 225 -2.36 -2.60 9.68
N HIS A 226 -1.52 -3.33 10.41
CA HIS A 226 -1.97 -4.47 11.23
C HIS A 226 -2.75 -5.56 10.47
N CYS A 227 -2.47 -5.76 9.19
CA CYS A 227 -3.06 -6.86 8.42
C CYS A 227 -2.17 -8.12 8.47
N SER A 228 -2.80 -9.27 8.33
CA SER A 228 -2.11 -10.55 8.12
C SER A 228 -2.36 -11.01 6.68
N LEU A 229 -1.31 -11.11 5.87
CA LEU A 229 -1.39 -11.42 4.44
C LEU A 229 -0.63 -12.70 4.09
N SER A 230 -1.27 -13.62 3.37
CA SER A 230 -0.62 -14.88 2.96
C SER A 230 -1.29 -15.59 1.78
N ASN A 231 -0.54 -16.46 1.09
CA ASN A 231 -1.09 -17.47 0.17
C ASN A 231 -2.09 -16.97 -0.90
N CYS A 232 -1.94 -15.75 -1.42
CA CYS A 232 -2.68 -15.30 -2.59
C CYS A 232 -2.16 -15.97 -3.87
N ALA A 233 -2.95 -15.91 -4.95
CA ALA A 233 -2.60 -16.53 -6.23
C ALA A 233 -1.46 -15.81 -6.97
N ASP A 234 -1.41 -14.48 -6.89
CA ASP A 234 -0.34 -13.66 -7.47
C ASP A 234 0.42 -12.88 -6.39
N GLY A 235 0.21 -11.56 -6.20
CA GLY A 235 0.89 -10.76 -5.16
C GLY A 235 0.13 -10.65 -3.83
N LEU A 236 0.79 -10.29 -2.72
CA LEU A 236 0.06 -9.87 -1.50
C LEU A 236 -0.34 -8.39 -1.56
N ILE A 237 0.59 -7.52 -1.94
CA ILE A 237 0.35 -6.09 -2.12
C ILE A 237 1.04 -5.57 -3.38
N ASP A 238 0.26 -5.11 -4.34
CA ASP A 238 0.76 -4.60 -5.60
C ASP A 238 0.38 -3.13 -5.77
N ALA A 239 1.36 -2.24 -5.90
CA ALA A 239 1.14 -0.81 -6.08
C ALA A 239 1.77 -0.33 -7.39
N ILE A 240 0.94 0.13 -8.32
CA ILE A 240 1.36 0.43 -9.69
C ILE A 240 0.68 1.70 -10.22
N MET A 241 1.05 2.12 -11.43
CA MET A 241 0.33 3.11 -12.22
C MET A 241 0.30 4.51 -11.59
N GLY A 242 1.45 4.96 -11.06
CA GLY A 242 1.62 6.25 -10.43
C GLY A 242 1.06 6.33 -9.00
N SER A 243 0.83 5.18 -8.36
CA SER A 243 0.39 5.15 -6.95
C SER A 243 1.47 5.74 -6.04
N THR A 244 1.09 6.55 -5.06
CA THR A 244 2.07 7.27 -4.21
C THR A 244 1.48 7.72 -2.87
N GLY A 245 2.33 8.08 -1.90
CA GLY A 245 1.87 8.45 -0.57
C GLY A 245 1.30 7.25 0.17
N ILE A 246 2.08 6.16 0.23
CA ILE A 246 1.65 4.87 0.80
C ILE A 246 2.47 4.57 2.06
N THR A 247 1.82 4.02 3.08
CA THR A 247 2.49 3.39 4.22
C THR A 247 1.94 2.00 4.46
N ILE A 248 2.84 1.03 4.59
CA ILE A 248 2.56 -0.37 4.85
C ILE A 248 3.24 -0.68 6.18
N SER A 249 2.46 -0.78 7.25
CA SER A 249 3.00 -0.88 8.61
C SER A 249 2.39 -1.96 9.49
N ASN A 250 3.16 -2.45 10.46
CA ASN A 250 2.66 -3.41 11.45
C ASN A 250 2.01 -4.67 10.85
N ASN A 251 2.28 -5.02 9.60
CA ASN A 251 1.66 -6.19 8.95
C ASN A 251 2.49 -7.44 9.21
N TYR A 252 1.84 -8.60 9.13
CA TYR A 252 2.49 -9.90 9.11
C TYR A 252 2.32 -10.55 7.75
N PHE A 253 3.43 -10.86 7.09
CA PHE A 253 3.46 -11.54 5.80
C PHE A 253 3.97 -12.96 5.98
N SER A 254 3.33 -13.95 5.37
CA SER A 254 3.76 -15.36 5.46
C SER A 254 3.31 -16.19 4.25
N ARG A 255 3.92 -17.38 4.08
CA ARG A 255 3.51 -18.42 3.11
C ARG A 255 3.21 -17.88 1.71
N HIS A 256 4.19 -17.25 1.06
CA HIS A 256 3.95 -16.61 -0.22
C HIS A 256 5.23 -16.40 -1.03
N ASN A 257 5.09 -16.40 -2.37
CA ASN A 257 6.21 -16.18 -3.28
C ASN A 257 6.45 -14.68 -3.53
N GLU A 258 5.46 -14.00 -4.10
CA GLU A 258 5.59 -12.65 -4.65
C GLU A 258 4.99 -11.61 -3.69
N VAL A 259 5.70 -11.31 -2.60
CA VAL A 259 5.08 -10.58 -1.46
C VAL A 259 4.57 -9.19 -1.83
N MET A 260 5.40 -8.33 -2.41
CA MET A 260 5.05 -6.93 -2.64
C MET A 260 5.72 -6.36 -3.89
N LEU A 261 4.94 -6.00 -4.90
CA LEU A 261 5.42 -5.32 -6.11
C LEU A 261 5.10 -3.82 -6.07
N LEU A 262 6.14 -2.99 -6.17
CA LEU A 262 5.99 -1.53 -6.18
C LEU A 262 6.54 -0.95 -7.48
N GLY A 263 5.63 -0.64 -8.40
CA GLY A 263 5.88 -0.27 -9.80
C GLY A 263 5.95 -1.50 -10.70
N HIS A 264 5.24 -1.48 -11.83
CA HIS A 264 5.05 -2.67 -12.70
C HIS A 264 6.02 -2.75 -13.89
N SER A 265 6.57 -1.61 -14.33
CA SER A 265 7.36 -1.52 -15.55
C SER A 265 8.51 -0.54 -15.37
N ASP A 266 9.69 -0.93 -15.83
CA ASP A 266 10.91 -0.11 -15.80
C ASP A 266 10.78 1.20 -16.61
N ASN A 267 9.79 1.27 -17.52
CA ASN A 267 9.60 2.38 -18.45
C ASN A 267 8.33 3.20 -18.16
N TYR A 268 7.62 2.92 -17.06
CA TYR A 268 6.40 3.65 -16.73
C TYR A 268 6.72 4.91 -15.92
N SER A 269 7.05 6.00 -16.61
CA SER A 269 7.54 7.24 -15.98
C SER A 269 6.66 7.83 -14.87
N PRO A 270 5.32 7.65 -14.83
CA PRO A 270 4.55 8.11 -13.67
C PRO A 270 4.96 7.46 -12.34
N ASP A 271 5.55 6.25 -12.34
CA ASP A 271 6.05 5.58 -11.13
C ASP A 271 7.31 6.27 -10.56
N LEU A 272 7.95 7.21 -11.26
CA LEU A 272 9.03 8.05 -10.70
C LEU A 272 8.56 8.89 -9.50
N GLY A 273 7.26 9.21 -9.44
CA GLY A 273 6.64 9.93 -8.32
C GLY A 273 6.21 9.03 -7.17
N MET A 274 6.40 7.71 -7.26
CA MET A 274 5.98 6.77 -6.23
C MET A 274 6.82 6.94 -4.97
N GLN A 275 6.14 7.04 -3.83
CA GLN A 275 6.75 7.13 -2.51
C GLN A 275 6.04 6.18 -1.53
N VAL A 276 6.78 5.21 -1.00
CA VAL A 276 6.24 4.17 -0.10
C VAL A 276 7.11 4.02 1.14
N THR A 277 6.46 3.98 2.30
CA THR A 277 7.10 3.63 3.59
C THR A 277 6.68 2.23 3.99
N ILE A 278 7.64 1.37 4.30
CA ILE A 278 7.44 -0.01 4.77
C ILE A 278 8.05 -0.06 6.17
N ALA A 279 7.22 -0.11 7.21
CA ALA A 279 7.69 0.06 8.58
C ALA A 279 7.09 -0.91 9.59
N PHE A 280 7.90 -1.43 10.51
CA PHE A 280 7.41 -2.27 11.63
C PHE A 280 6.69 -3.56 11.22
N ASN A 281 6.85 -3.99 9.96
CA ASN A 281 6.28 -5.25 9.49
C ASN A 281 7.15 -6.42 9.95
N ARG A 282 6.53 -7.59 10.08
CA ARG A 282 7.23 -8.86 10.18
C ARG A 282 7.03 -9.66 8.90
N PHE A 283 8.13 -9.92 8.21
CA PHE A 283 8.23 -10.82 7.07
C PHE A 283 8.64 -12.19 7.58
N GLY A 284 7.67 -13.11 7.65
CA GLY A 284 7.84 -14.44 8.22
C GLY A 284 8.73 -15.35 7.39
N GLU A 285 9.04 -16.51 7.97
CA GLU A 285 9.87 -17.54 7.36
C GLU A 285 9.34 -17.99 6.00
N LYS A 286 10.27 -18.34 5.10
CA LYS A 286 10.00 -18.97 3.81
C LYS A 286 9.16 -18.13 2.85
N LEU A 287 9.16 -16.81 3.04
CA LEU A 287 8.78 -15.90 1.96
C LEU A 287 9.84 -15.97 0.87
N ILE A 288 9.45 -16.14 -0.38
CA ILE A 288 10.44 -16.38 -1.44
C ILE A 288 11.15 -15.07 -1.81
N GLN A 289 10.39 -14.03 -2.14
CA GLN A 289 10.94 -12.79 -2.67
C GLN A 289 10.02 -11.57 -2.53
N ARG A 290 10.51 -10.42 -3.02
CA ARG A 290 9.76 -9.15 -3.19
C ARG A 290 9.27 -8.55 -1.86
N MET A 291 10.17 -8.33 -0.91
CA MET A 291 9.87 -7.70 0.38
C MET A 291 10.59 -6.34 0.56
N PRO A 292 10.42 -5.34 -0.32
CA PRO A 292 9.62 -5.29 -1.56
C PRO A 292 10.44 -5.61 -2.82
N ARG A 293 9.78 -5.70 -3.99
CA ARG A 293 10.41 -5.47 -5.32
C ARG A 293 10.02 -4.11 -5.85
N CYS A 294 11.00 -3.25 -6.06
CA CYS A 294 10.82 -1.82 -6.35
C CYS A 294 11.18 -1.45 -7.80
N ARG A 295 10.50 -0.45 -8.35
CA ARG A 295 10.89 0.22 -9.60
C ARG A 295 10.71 1.73 -9.53
N LEU A 296 11.66 2.47 -10.10
CA LEU A 296 11.66 3.94 -10.32
C LEU A 296 11.56 4.84 -9.07
N GLY A 297 10.56 4.67 -8.24
CA GLY A 297 10.23 5.57 -7.12
C GLY A 297 11.20 5.53 -5.93
N TYR A 298 10.73 6.08 -4.81
CA TYR A 298 11.45 6.15 -3.54
C TYR A 298 10.82 5.28 -2.46
N PHE A 299 11.62 4.39 -1.89
CA PHE A 299 11.17 3.36 -0.96
C PHE A 299 11.95 3.45 0.34
N HIS A 300 11.24 3.73 1.43
CA HIS A 300 11.80 3.78 2.77
C HIS A 300 11.41 2.54 3.55
N ILE A 301 12.37 1.65 3.77
CA ILE A 301 12.21 0.35 4.43
C ILE A 301 12.84 0.47 5.81
N VAL A 302 12.04 0.58 6.86
CA VAL A 302 12.52 1.02 8.17
C VAL A 302 11.98 0.18 9.32
N ASN A 303 12.87 -0.33 10.18
CA ASN A 303 12.52 -1.10 11.37
C ASN A 303 11.55 -2.28 11.10
N ASN A 304 11.78 -3.05 10.04
CA ASN A 304 11.10 -4.31 9.78
C ASN A 304 11.96 -5.51 10.23
N ASP A 305 11.30 -6.63 10.50
CA ASP A 305 11.93 -7.90 10.88
C ASP A 305 11.76 -8.92 9.75
N PHE A 306 12.87 -9.31 9.11
CA PHE A 306 12.91 -10.26 7.99
C PHE A 306 13.53 -11.58 8.43
N THR A 307 12.80 -12.67 8.22
CA THR A 307 13.21 -13.99 8.68
C THR A 307 13.24 -14.98 7.52
N GLU A 308 14.41 -15.56 7.24
CA GLU A 308 14.63 -16.72 6.37
C GLU A 308 13.89 -16.68 5.03
N TRP A 309 14.20 -15.68 4.19
CA TRP A 309 13.71 -15.63 2.80
C TRP A 309 14.30 -16.75 1.94
N GLU A 310 13.64 -17.17 0.86
CA GLU A 310 14.14 -18.27 0.01
C GLU A 310 14.95 -17.80 -1.21
N MET A 311 14.76 -16.55 -1.69
CA MET A 311 15.49 -16.02 -2.85
C MET A 311 16.18 -14.68 -2.59
N TYR A 312 15.44 -13.66 -2.16
CA TYR A 312 15.98 -12.36 -1.70
C TYR A 312 14.94 -11.62 -0.87
N ALA A 313 15.36 -10.70 -0.01
CA ALA A 313 14.43 -9.83 0.69
C ALA A 313 14.04 -8.63 -0.18
N ILE A 314 15.00 -7.75 -0.50
CA ILE A 314 14.75 -6.48 -1.20
C ILE A 314 15.23 -6.58 -2.64
N GLY A 315 14.34 -6.35 -3.61
CA GLY A 315 14.68 -6.40 -5.02
C GLY A 315 14.27 -5.16 -5.80
N GLY A 316 14.71 -5.07 -7.05
CA GLY A 316 14.24 -4.02 -7.93
C GLY A 316 14.86 -4.01 -9.32
N SER A 317 14.21 -3.26 -10.20
CA SER A 317 14.64 -2.97 -11.58
C SER A 317 14.22 -1.54 -11.95
N GLY A 318 14.77 -0.95 -13.02
CA GLY A 318 14.40 0.41 -13.41
C GLY A 318 14.80 1.51 -12.40
N ASN A 319 16.01 1.42 -11.81
CA ASN A 319 16.61 2.47 -10.97
C ASN A 319 15.74 3.01 -9.80
N PRO A 320 15.21 2.15 -8.91
CA PRO A 320 14.53 2.62 -7.71
C PRO A 320 15.53 3.18 -6.71
N THR A 321 15.09 4.15 -5.88
CA THR A 321 15.84 4.58 -4.69
C THR A 321 15.36 3.79 -3.48
N VAL A 322 16.26 3.01 -2.88
CA VAL A 322 15.97 2.15 -1.73
C VAL A 322 16.74 2.65 -0.51
N ASN A 323 16.01 2.98 0.54
CA ASN A 323 16.54 3.40 1.82
C ASN A 323 16.18 2.36 2.90
N SER A 324 17.10 1.46 3.24
CA SER A 324 16.96 0.50 4.33
C SER A 324 17.55 1.06 5.62
N GLN A 325 16.75 1.19 6.70
CA GLN A 325 17.23 1.70 7.98
C GLN A 325 16.71 0.92 9.20
N GLY A 326 17.60 0.51 10.11
CA GLY A 326 17.21 -0.08 11.40
C GLY A 326 16.42 -1.39 11.33
N ASN A 327 16.47 -2.12 10.21
CA ASN A 327 15.84 -3.42 10.00
C ASN A 327 16.71 -4.56 10.53
N ARG A 328 16.09 -5.71 10.80
CA ARG A 328 16.80 -6.97 11.06
C ARG A 328 16.61 -7.94 9.92
N TYR A 329 17.72 -8.45 9.38
CA TYR A 329 17.73 -9.46 8.34
C TYR A 329 18.37 -10.75 8.86
N ILE A 330 17.55 -11.78 9.08
CA ILE A 330 18.01 -13.12 9.45
C ILE A 330 18.00 -13.96 8.19
N ALA A 331 19.18 -14.17 7.59
CA ALA A 331 19.29 -14.99 6.39
C ALA A 331 18.93 -16.46 6.68
N PRO A 332 18.38 -17.20 5.69
CA PRO A 332 18.15 -18.64 5.80
C PRO A 332 19.49 -19.40 5.93
N PRO A 333 19.48 -20.69 6.30
CA PRO A 333 20.68 -21.54 6.30
C PRO A 333 21.36 -21.66 4.93
N ASP A 334 20.61 -21.58 3.82
CA ASP A 334 21.13 -21.73 2.46
C ASP A 334 22.24 -20.69 2.15
N PRO A 335 23.47 -21.13 1.81
CA PRO A 335 24.56 -20.23 1.46
C PRO A 335 24.30 -19.38 0.21
N ASN A 336 23.36 -19.77 -0.66
CA ASN A 336 23.04 -19.03 -1.89
C ASN A 336 22.00 -17.92 -1.67
N ALA A 337 21.38 -17.85 -0.48
CA ALA A 337 20.33 -16.89 -0.14
C ALA A 337 20.76 -15.93 0.98
N LYS A 338 22.05 -15.57 1.03
CA LYS A 338 22.62 -14.65 2.04
C LYS A 338 22.51 -13.18 1.66
N GLU A 339 22.50 -12.86 0.38
CA GLU A 339 22.35 -11.49 -0.07
C GLU A 339 20.90 -11.03 0.17
N VAL A 340 20.75 -9.94 0.93
CA VAL A 340 19.46 -9.29 1.20
C VAL A 340 18.90 -8.69 -0.10
N THR A 341 19.79 -8.17 -0.95
CA THR A 341 19.46 -7.38 -2.12
C THR A 341 19.48 -8.19 -3.41
N LYS A 342 18.63 -7.83 -4.39
CA LYS A 342 18.68 -8.39 -5.74
C LYS A 342 18.34 -7.35 -6.80
N ARG A 343 19.31 -7.04 -7.67
CA ARG A 343 19.07 -6.24 -8.88
C ARG A 343 18.57 -7.20 -9.95
N VAL A 344 17.38 -6.94 -10.48
CA VAL A 344 16.71 -7.83 -11.43
C VAL A 344 16.89 -7.27 -12.84
N ASP A 345 17.11 -8.16 -13.81
CA ASP A 345 17.25 -7.84 -15.24
C ASP A 345 18.35 -6.79 -15.54
N SER A 346 19.47 -6.87 -14.79
CA SER A 346 20.57 -5.90 -14.84
C SER A 346 21.81 -6.39 -15.59
N ASP A 347 21.75 -7.53 -16.28
CA ASP A 347 22.92 -8.20 -16.87
C ASP A 347 23.67 -7.36 -17.93
N ASP A 348 23.06 -6.26 -18.41
CA ASP A 348 23.66 -5.26 -19.33
C ASP A 348 23.52 -3.79 -18.86
N LYS A 349 23.12 -3.53 -17.61
CA LYS A 349 22.84 -2.17 -17.11
C LYS A 349 23.72 -1.81 -15.92
N ASP A 350 24.39 -0.67 -16.00
CA ASP A 350 25.19 -0.07 -14.94
C ASP A 350 24.29 0.34 -13.75
N TRP A 351 23.98 -0.62 -12.88
CA TRP A 351 23.20 -0.42 -11.65
C TRP A 351 24.01 0.27 -10.55
N SER A 352 25.31 0.49 -10.76
CA SER A 352 26.19 1.11 -9.77
C SER A 352 25.70 2.51 -9.36
N GLY A 353 25.03 3.23 -10.27
CA GLY A 353 24.40 4.52 -10.01
C GLY A 353 23.03 4.47 -9.32
N TRP A 354 22.47 3.28 -9.06
CA TRP A 354 21.19 3.16 -8.35
C TRP A 354 21.39 3.40 -6.86
N ASN A 355 20.55 4.22 -6.24
CA ASN A 355 20.72 4.62 -4.85
C ASN A 355 20.12 3.58 -3.89
N TRP A 356 20.92 2.60 -3.47
CA TRP A 356 20.51 1.57 -2.53
C TRP A 356 21.40 1.62 -1.29
N ARG A 357 20.81 1.96 -0.15
CA ARG A 357 21.55 2.14 1.11
C ARG A 357 20.97 1.31 2.24
N SER A 358 21.85 0.98 3.18
CA SER A 358 21.57 0.30 4.44
C SER A 358 22.24 1.09 5.58
N GLU A 359 21.48 1.45 6.60
CA GLU A 359 21.96 2.23 7.75
C GLU A 359 21.37 1.72 9.06
N GLY A 360 22.21 1.32 10.02
CA GLY A 360 21.76 0.83 11.32
C GLY A 360 20.99 -0.50 11.27
N ASP A 361 20.96 -1.18 10.11
CA ASP A 361 20.42 -2.53 9.97
C ASP A 361 21.34 -3.55 10.68
N ILE A 362 20.76 -4.65 11.16
CA ILE A 362 21.52 -5.80 11.66
C ILE A 362 21.38 -6.99 10.72
N MET A 363 22.53 -7.56 10.37
CA MET A 363 22.64 -8.73 9.50
C MET A 363 22.97 -9.95 10.34
N VAL A 364 22.14 -10.98 10.27
CA VAL A 364 22.23 -12.19 11.08
C VAL A 364 22.36 -13.41 10.18
N ASN A 365 23.05 -14.44 10.67
CA ASN A 365 23.28 -15.71 9.95
C ASN A 365 23.98 -15.54 8.58
N GLY A 366 24.93 -14.61 8.51
CA GLY A 366 25.69 -14.33 7.29
C GLY A 366 24.94 -13.52 6.24
N ALA A 367 23.78 -12.93 6.59
CA ALA A 367 23.12 -11.95 5.74
C ALA A 367 24.10 -10.81 5.38
N PHE A 368 23.95 -10.23 4.19
CA PHE A 368 24.64 -9.01 3.83
C PHE A 368 23.84 -8.19 2.83
N PHE A 369 24.06 -6.88 2.83
CA PHE A 369 23.45 -5.95 1.89
C PHE A 369 24.55 -5.35 1.02
N ILE A 370 24.42 -5.47 -0.31
CA ILE A 370 25.31 -4.77 -1.24
C ILE A 370 24.70 -3.38 -1.51
N PRO A 371 25.31 -2.27 -1.08
CA PRO A 371 24.85 -0.92 -1.41
C PRO A 371 25.31 -0.45 -2.79
N SER A 372 24.72 0.64 -3.29
CA SER A 372 25.10 1.30 -4.54
C SER A 372 24.69 2.79 -4.53
N GLY A 373 25.21 3.57 -5.49
CA GLY A 373 24.97 5.01 -5.62
C GLY A 373 26.08 5.87 -5.01
N ASP A 374 26.25 7.08 -5.56
CA ASP A 374 27.22 8.05 -5.06
C ASP A 374 26.76 8.60 -3.71
N GLY A 375 27.62 8.49 -2.68
CA GLY A 375 27.36 8.76 -1.26
C GLY A 375 26.84 10.16 -0.90
N LEU A 376 25.62 10.50 -1.33
CA LEU A 376 24.87 11.70 -0.96
C LEU A 376 24.25 11.51 0.45
N GLU A 377 25.08 11.26 1.46
CA GLU A 377 24.66 11.06 2.85
C GLU A 377 23.80 12.23 3.40
N THR A 378 24.03 13.44 2.90
CA THR A 378 23.43 14.68 3.41
C THR A 378 22.10 15.08 2.77
N ILE A 379 21.79 14.65 1.54
CA ILE A 379 20.52 14.98 0.86
C ILE A 379 19.41 14.02 1.30
N TYR A 380 19.73 12.74 1.46
CA TYR A 380 18.73 11.70 1.74
C TYR A 380 18.47 11.44 3.22
N SER A 381 19.35 11.87 4.13
CA SER A 381 19.03 11.94 5.57
C SER A 381 17.82 12.85 5.85
N LYS A 382 17.54 13.81 4.96
CA LYS A 382 16.35 14.70 5.00
C LYS A 382 15.12 14.17 4.25
N ALA A 383 15.28 13.15 3.39
CA ALA A 383 14.19 12.54 2.62
C ALA A 383 13.55 11.32 3.33
N SER A 384 13.96 11.05 4.58
CA SER A 384 13.38 9.98 5.37
C SER A 384 11.94 10.31 5.76
N SER A 385 11.04 9.36 5.54
CA SER A 385 9.61 9.54 5.86
C SER A 385 9.31 9.41 7.36
N VAL A 386 10.21 8.77 8.12
CA VAL A 386 10.14 8.57 9.57
C VAL A 386 11.55 8.36 10.13
N SER A 387 11.88 8.91 11.29
CA SER A 387 13.21 8.65 11.88
C SER A 387 13.36 7.18 12.31
N PRO A 388 14.43 6.47 11.89
CA PRO A 388 14.64 5.08 12.28
C PRO A 388 14.90 4.97 13.78
N LYS A 389 14.35 3.93 14.40
CA LYS A 389 14.65 3.53 15.78
C LYS A 389 15.88 2.60 15.80
N PRO A 390 16.62 2.52 16.92
CA PRO A 390 17.71 1.56 17.07
C PRO A 390 17.22 0.12 16.84
N VAL A 391 17.94 -0.65 16.03
CA VAL A 391 17.58 -2.03 15.68
C VAL A 391 17.53 -2.98 16.89
N GLY A 392 18.18 -2.64 18.00
CA GLY A 392 18.06 -3.40 19.25
C GLY A 392 16.64 -3.43 19.84
N LEU A 393 15.73 -2.57 19.37
CA LEU A 393 14.32 -2.56 19.76
C LEU A 393 13.42 -3.36 18.80
N ILE A 394 13.96 -3.99 17.76
CA ILE A 394 13.16 -4.57 16.67
C ILE A 394 12.11 -5.57 17.16
N ASP A 395 12.44 -6.39 18.16
CA ASP A 395 11.50 -7.35 18.76
C ASP A 395 10.31 -6.63 19.41
N GLN A 396 10.55 -5.50 20.08
CA GLN A 396 9.50 -4.70 20.71
C GLN A 396 8.67 -3.94 19.66
N LEU A 397 9.34 -3.37 18.65
CA LEU A 397 8.70 -2.57 17.60
C LEU A 397 7.75 -3.40 16.73
N THR A 398 8.13 -4.65 16.44
CA THR A 398 7.37 -5.59 15.59
C THR A 398 6.58 -6.62 16.38
N LEU A 399 6.56 -6.51 17.72
CA LEU A 399 5.95 -7.49 18.63
C LEU A 399 4.50 -7.78 18.28
N ASN A 400 3.76 -6.76 17.83
CA ASN A 400 2.32 -6.86 17.55
C ASN A 400 2.01 -6.89 16.06
N ALA A 401 3.00 -7.13 15.18
CA ALA A 401 2.77 -7.20 13.75
C ALA A 401 1.73 -8.27 13.38
N GLY A 402 0.87 -7.95 12.42
CA GLY A 402 -0.33 -8.71 12.05
C GLY A 402 -1.58 -8.19 12.75
N VAL A 403 -2.66 -8.95 12.63
CA VAL A 403 -3.93 -8.63 13.30
C VAL A 403 -3.82 -8.60 14.82
N LEU A 404 -4.60 -7.71 15.44
CA LEU A 404 -4.69 -7.52 16.88
C LEU A 404 -5.77 -8.43 17.47
N GLY A 405 -5.41 -9.18 18.51
CA GLY A 405 -6.35 -9.97 19.32
C GLY A 405 -6.75 -11.33 18.73
N GLY A 406 -6.24 -11.71 17.55
CA GLY A 406 -6.44 -13.03 16.93
C GLY A 406 -5.25 -13.98 17.14
N SER A 407 -5.43 -15.26 16.81
CA SER A 407 -4.30 -16.19 16.66
C SER A 407 -3.47 -15.76 15.45
N ARG A 408 -2.14 -15.68 15.59
CA ARG A 408 -1.29 -15.61 14.39
C ARG A 408 -1.56 -16.87 13.58
N ASP A 409 -1.67 -16.75 12.26
CA ASP A 409 -1.73 -17.89 11.33
C ASP A 409 -0.36 -18.59 11.30
N ASN A 410 0.06 -19.13 12.45
CA ASN A 410 1.21 -20.00 12.59
C ASN A 410 0.73 -21.40 12.27
N GLY A 411 0.75 -21.76 10.99
CA GLY A 411 0.75 -23.15 10.53
C GLY A 411 2.05 -23.89 10.88
N GLY A 412 2.52 -23.74 12.12
CA GLY A 412 3.75 -24.33 12.66
C GLY A 412 3.80 -24.13 14.17
N GLN A 413 3.84 -25.23 14.92
CA GLN A 413 3.90 -25.30 16.38
C GLN A 413 4.80 -24.22 16.99
N SER A 414 4.21 -23.28 17.74
CA SER A 414 4.94 -22.55 18.76
C SER A 414 4.50 -23.07 20.12
N GLY A 415 5.19 -24.12 20.58
CA GLY A 415 5.19 -24.51 21.98
C GLY A 415 6.06 -23.52 22.75
N GLY A 416 5.46 -22.81 23.69
CA GLY A 416 6.20 -22.03 24.67
C GLY A 416 7.00 -22.94 25.61
N ASN A 417 8.30 -22.67 25.72
CA ASN A 417 9.08 -22.76 26.96
C ASN A 417 10.44 -22.11 26.66
N GLY A 418 10.90 -21.13 27.42
CA GLY A 418 11.32 -21.34 28.81
C GLY A 418 12.74 -21.91 28.77
N GLY A 419 13.74 -21.04 28.87
CA GLY A 419 15.13 -21.39 28.57
C GLY A 419 15.74 -22.47 29.46
N ALA A 420 16.71 -23.21 28.91
CA ALA A 420 17.82 -23.80 29.64
C ALA A 420 18.88 -24.36 28.66
N ASN A 421 20.08 -23.81 28.79
CA ASN A 421 21.40 -24.45 28.79
C ASN A 421 21.84 -25.44 27.68
N TYR A 422 22.99 -25.11 27.10
CA TYR A 422 23.87 -26.01 26.35
C TYR A 422 24.33 -27.20 27.20
N GLY A 423 24.31 -28.40 26.61
CA GLY A 423 24.94 -29.61 27.12
C GLY A 423 24.94 -30.70 26.07
N GLY A 424 26.11 -31.03 25.54
CA GLY A 424 26.30 -32.03 24.49
C GLY A 424 26.14 -33.47 24.96
N GLY A 425 25.95 -34.37 24.00
CA GLY A 425 25.97 -35.83 24.20
C GLY A 425 25.58 -36.54 22.92
N GLY A 426 26.56 -37.18 22.27
CA GLY A 426 26.34 -37.97 21.06
C GLY A 426 25.62 -39.30 21.32
N GLY A 427 25.14 -39.91 20.24
CA GLY A 427 24.56 -41.26 20.25
C GLY A 427 24.09 -41.66 18.86
N ASP A 428 24.81 -42.61 18.27
CA ASP A 428 24.61 -43.27 16.97
C ASP A 428 23.32 -44.12 16.87
N GLY A 429 22.94 -44.38 15.61
CA GLY A 429 22.10 -45.50 15.16
C GLY A 429 20.83 -45.03 14.44
N GLY A 430 20.52 -45.38 13.20
CA GLY A 430 21.04 -46.39 12.29
C GLY A 430 19.86 -46.96 11.48
N GLY A 431 19.90 -46.79 10.15
CA GLY A 431 19.30 -47.69 9.15
C GLY A 431 17.78 -47.63 8.90
N GLY A 432 17.39 -47.41 7.64
CA GLY A 432 16.04 -47.69 7.14
C GLY A 432 15.72 -47.07 5.78
N ASP A 433 16.26 -47.68 4.72
CA ASP A 433 15.93 -47.41 3.31
C ASP A 433 14.44 -47.51 2.99
N GLY A 434 13.99 -46.69 2.04
CA GLY A 434 12.67 -46.76 1.43
C GLY A 434 12.53 -45.77 0.28
N GLY A 435 13.12 -46.10 -0.86
CA GLY A 435 13.11 -45.26 -2.06
C GLY A 435 11.74 -45.18 -2.76
N GLY A 436 11.59 -44.15 -3.58
CA GLY A 436 10.57 -44.12 -4.63
C GLY A 436 10.10 -42.71 -5.00
N GLY A 437 10.48 -42.25 -6.20
CA GLY A 437 9.68 -41.27 -6.95
C GLY A 437 10.27 -39.87 -7.07
N GLY A 438 11.38 -39.73 -7.80
CA GLY A 438 11.80 -38.43 -8.33
C GLY A 438 10.80 -37.93 -9.36
N VAL A 439 10.24 -36.75 -9.14
CA VAL A 439 9.53 -35.97 -10.16
C VAL A 439 10.34 -34.71 -10.39
N ALA A 440 11.05 -34.69 -11.52
CA ALA A 440 11.80 -33.55 -12.00
C ALA A 440 10.81 -32.43 -12.41
N MET A 441 10.73 -31.36 -11.61
CA MET A 441 10.17 -30.10 -12.09
C MET A 441 11.26 -29.37 -12.87
N GLY A 442 11.29 -29.63 -14.17
CA GLY A 442 12.12 -28.92 -15.12
C GLY A 442 11.70 -27.45 -15.17
N GLY A 443 12.67 -26.57 -14.97
CA GLY A 443 12.51 -25.13 -15.13
C GLY A 443 11.96 -24.77 -16.51
N ARG A 444 10.99 -23.87 -16.51
CA ARG A 444 10.69 -23.00 -17.65
C ARG A 444 10.67 -21.58 -17.13
N GLY A 445 11.70 -20.83 -17.46
CA GLY A 445 11.67 -19.38 -17.40
C GLY A 445 10.55 -18.89 -18.31
N SER A 446 9.50 -18.33 -17.73
CA SER A 446 8.53 -17.53 -18.43
C SER A 446 9.06 -16.10 -18.50
N GLY A 447 9.50 -15.70 -19.69
CA GLY A 447 9.78 -14.31 -20.00
C GLY A 447 8.55 -13.46 -19.70
N LEU A 448 8.72 -12.46 -18.84
CA LEU A 448 7.77 -11.39 -18.56
C LEU A 448 7.71 -10.43 -19.76
N THR A 449 7.17 -10.91 -20.87
CA THR A 449 6.74 -10.06 -21.99
C THR A 449 5.54 -10.73 -22.64
N GLY A 450 4.35 -10.31 -22.22
CA GLY A 450 3.10 -10.63 -22.90
C GLY A 450 2.12 -11.40 -22.03
N TYR A 451 1.47 -10.72 -21.09
CA TYR A 451 0.05 -10.86 -20.75
C TYR A 451 -0.42 -9.70 -19.86
N LEU A 452 0.01 -8.47 -20.19
CA LEU A 452 -0.64 -7.23 -19.71
C LEU A 452 -1.30 -6.54 -20.91
N ALA A 453 -2.22 -7.26 -21.55
CA ALA A 453 -3.19 -6.65 -22.43
C ALA A 453 -4.41 -6.28 -21.57
N MET A 454 -4.38 -5.09 -20.99
CA MET A 454 -5.57 -4.41 -20.50
C MET A 454 -6.57 -4.34 -21.66
N ALA A 455 -7.61 -5.17 -21.62
CA ALA A 455 -8.73 -5.12 -22.56
C ALA A 455 -9.61 -3.91 -22.21
N PHE A 456 -9.20 -2.73 -22.68
CA PHE A 456 -10.14 -1.61 -22.85
C PHE A 456 -11.00 -1.90 -24.07
N GLY A 457 -12.29 -2.17 -23.83
CA GLY A 457 -13.30 -2.10 -24.88
C GLY A 457 -13.39 -0.67 -25.38
N SER A 458 -12.99 -0.46 -26.63
CA SER A 458 -13.18 0.76 -27.39
C SER A 458 -14.67 1.11 -27.46
N GLY A 459 -15.06 2.15 -26.73
CA GLY A 459 -16.45 2.61 -26.66
C GLY A 459 -16.57 4.04 -26.18
N VAL A 460 -15.64 4.92 -26.56
CA VAL A 460 -15.80 6.37 -26.42
C VAL A 460 -15.49 6.99 -27.77
N ALA A 461 -16.49 7.65 -28.35
CA ALA A 461 -16.32 8.41 -29.60
C ALA A 461 -15.23 9.48 -29.41
N PRO A 462 -14.36 9.71 -30.42
CA PRO A 462 -13.28 10.69 -30.30
C PRO A 462 -13.87 12.10 -30.14
N PRO A 463 -13.25 12.98 -29.33
CA PRO A 463 -13.62 14.39 -29.33
C PRO A 463 -13.30 15.00 -30.70
N ILE A 464 -14.28 15.70 -31.25
CA ILE A 464 -14.17 16.48 -32.48
C ILE A 464 -13.00 17.46 -32.33
N SER A 465 -12.06 17.42 -33.28
CA SER A 465 -10.94 18.36 -33.41
C SER A 465 -11.47 19.78 -33.58
N GLN A 466 -11.19 20.65 -32.61
CA GLN A 466 -11.32 22.11 -32.80
C GLN A 466 -10.17 22.59 -33.70
N PRO A 467 -10.43 23.48 -34.69
CA PRO A 467 -9.39 24.00 -35.57
C PRO A 467 -8.46 24.95 -34.82
N GLY A 468 -7.16 24.92 -35.17
CA GLY A 468 -6.13 25.77 -34.58
C GLY A 468 -6.36 27.27 -34.82
N PRO A 469 -5.66 28.14 -34.07
CA PRO A 469 -5.89 29.57 -34.11
C PRO A 469 -5.45 30.17 -35.45
N PHE A 470 -6.40 30.78 -36.15
CA PHE A 470 -6.14 31.64 -37.30
C PHE A 470 -5.39 32.89 -36.85
N LEU A 471 -4.18 33.08 -37.40
CA LEU A 471 -3.43 34.34 -37.36
C LEU A 471 -4.23 35.41 -38.13
N TYR A 472 -4.85 36.34 -37.40
CA TYR A 472 -5.37 37.57 -37.97
C TYR A 472 -4.21 38.52 -38.30
N LEU A 473 -3.88 38.63 -39.57
CA LEU A 473 -3.10 39.74 -40.14
C LEU A 473 -4.04 40.96 -40.30
N PRO A 474 -3.73 42.13 -39.70
CA PRO A 474 -4.47 43.34 -40.01
C PRO A 474 -4.01 43.89 -41.37
N ILE A 475 -4.88 43.79 -42.38
CA ILE A 475 -4.70 44.49 -43.66
C ILE A 475 -5.09 45.95 -43.46
N ILE A 476 -4.09 46.83 -43.49
CA ILE A 476 -4.23 48.28 -43.52
C ILE A 476 -4.71 48.67 -44.93
N PHE A 477 -5.97 49.08 -45.08
CA PHE A 477 -6.45 49.79 -46.26
C PHE A 477 -6.30 51.30 -46.04
N LEU A 478 -5.27 51.90 -46.65
CA LEU A 478 -5.12 53.33 -46.83
C LEU A 478 -5.96 53.75 -48.05
N PHE A 479 -7.11 54.39 -47.82
CA PHE A 479 -7.78 55.17 -48.86
C PHE A 479 -7.32 56.62 -48.77
N PHE A 480 -6.58 57.06 -49.79
CA PHE A 480 -6.32 58.45 -50.08
C PHE A 480 -7.61 59.09 -50.63
N LEU A 481 -8.01 60.20 -50.01
CA LEU A 481 -8.98 61.14 -50.55
C LEU A 481 -8.19 62.18 -51.37
N GLN A 482 -8.52 62.36 -52.65
CA GLN A 482 -8.22 63.61 -53.36
C GLN A 482 -9.17 63.81 -54.55
N LEU A 483 -9.97 64.87 -54.41
CA LEU A 483 -10.76 65.65 -55.39
C LEU A 483 -11.96 64.98 -56.07
#